data_AF-A0A484MW28-F1
#
_entry.id   AF-A0A484MW28-F1
#
_cell.length_a   1.000
_cell.length_b   1.000
_cell.length_c   1.000
_cell.angle_alpha   90.00
_cell.angle_beta   90.00
_cell.angle_gamma   90.00
#
_symmetry.space_group_name_H-M   'P 1'
#
loop_
_entity.id
_entity.type
_entity.pdbx_description
1 polymer ?
#
loop_
_entity_poly.entity_id
_entity_poly.type
_entity_poly.pdbx_seq_one_letter_code
_entity_poly.pdbx_strand_id
1 'polypeptide(L)'
;MGQNLICGKNLVVDKSIEKAYIHAIRSAQHFIYIENQYFLGSSYAWPSYKDAGADHLIPMELALKIVSKIRAKERFAVYIVVPMWPEGDPKSATTQEILYWQSQTMQTMYQVIAREIKSMQLDAHPLDFLNFYCLANREEAGSVTPSLSATDKVSDAYKFQRFMIYVHAKGMIVDDEYVILGSANINQRSMAGSKDTEIAMGAYQPQHTWAKRQRHPRGQVYGYRMSLWAEHLGMLEECFNEPGELQCVKKVNEVARENWRKYTDDTFHHLQGHLLQYPLLVNADGKVCPLPGHENFPDIGGKVIGTPSTTLPDVLTT
;
A
#
# COMPACT_ATOMS: atom_id res chain seq x y z
N MET A 1 -18.90 9.52 -23.69
CA MET A 1 -17.48 9.93 -23.65
C MET A 1 -17.22 11.28 -22.94
N GLY A 2 -18.21 12.18 -22.76
CA GLY A 2 -17.96 13.49 -22.12
C GLY A 2 -18.08 13.59 -20.58
N GLN A 3 -18.52 12.54 -19.87
CA GLN A 3 -18.80 12.61 -18.42
C GLN A 3 -17.53 12.67 -17.53
N ASN A 4 -16.35 12.37 -18.09
CA ASN A 4 -15.09 12.33 -17.35
C ASN A 4 -14.20 13.56 -17.55
N LEU A 5 -14.61 14.45 -18.45
CA LEU A 5 -13.89 15.66 -18.82
C LEU A 5 -14.23 16.80 -17.86
N ILE A 6 -13.22 17.40 -17.25
CA ILE A 6 -13.33 18.59 -16.42
C ILE A 6 -12.68 19.75 -17.17
N CYS A 7 -13.43 20.84 -17.39
CA CYS A 7 -12.89 22.05 -18.00
C CYS A 7 -12.08 22.84 -16.94
N GLY A 8 -10.76 22.85 -17.10
CA GLY A 8 -9.89 23.81 -16.43
C GLY A 8 -9.88 25.15 -17.15
N LYS A 9 -9.11 26.12 -16.62
CA LYS A 9 -9.11 27.51 -17.13
C LYS A 9 -8.77 27.66 -18.62
N ASN A 10 -8.10 26.68 -19.25
CA ASN A 10 -7.82 26.62 -20.71
C ASN A 10 -7.63 25.19 -21.27
N LEU A 11 -7.99 24.13 -20.54
CA LEU A 11 -7.72 22.74 -20.94
C LEU A 11 -8.86 21.82 -20.50
N VAL A 12 -9.18 20.84 -21.33
CA VAL A 12 -10.10 19.75 -20.98
C VAL A 12 -9.28 18.60 -20.37
N VAL A 13 -9.57 18.25 -19.12
CA VAL A 13 -8.81 17.26 -18.34
C VAL A 13 -9.64 15.99 -18.20
N ASP A 14 -9.09 14.84 -18.60
CA ASP A 14 -9.71 13.54 -18.33
C ASP A 14 -9.21 12.99 -16.98
N LYS A 15 -10.16 12.70 -16.07
CA LYS A 15 -9.89 12.06 -14.78
C LYS A 15 -10.53 10.67 -14.66
N SER A 16 -10.71 9.98 -15.78
CA SER A 16 -11.35 8.67 -15.84
C SER A 16 -10.67 7.61 -14.97
N ILE A 17 -9.34 7.67 -14.79
CA ILE A 17 -8.60 6.76 -13.90
C ILE A 17 -9.00 6.97 -12.44
N GLU A 18 -8.92 8.20 -11.92
CA GLU A 18 -9.35 8.52 -10.55
C GLU A 18 -10.81 8.08 -10.33
N LYS A 19 -11.70 8.41 -11.28
CA LYS A 19 -13.12 8.01 -11.21
C LYS A 19 -13.32 6.49 -11.21
N ALA A 20 -12.53 5.75 -11.98
CA ALA A 20 -12.59 4.28 -12.00
C ALA A 20 -12.16 3.69 -10.66
N TYR A 21 -11.08 4.20 -10.07
CA TYR A 21 -10.66 3.80 -8.71
C TYR A 21 -11.76 4.08 -7.68
N ILE A 22 -12.31 5.30 -7.66
CA ILE A 22 -13.39 5.68 -6.73
C ILE A 22 -14.60 4.75 -6.90
N HIS A 23 -15.02 4.49 -8.14
CA HIS A 23 -16.17 3.62 -8.41
C HIS A 23 -15.92 2.19 -7.95
N ALA A 24 -14.74 1.63 -8.23
CA ALA A 24 -14.37 0.28 -7.80
C ALA A 24 -14.34 0.17 -6.26
N ILE A 25 -13.75 1.15 -5.57
CA ILE A 25 -13.72 1.19 -4.09
C ILE A 25 -15.13 1.27 -3.53
N ARG A 26 -15.98 2.16 -4.05
CA ARG A 26 -17.36 2.32 -3.58
C ARG A 26 -18.22 1.09 -3.81
N SER A 27 -17.95 0.32 -4.86
CA SER A 27 -18.65 -0.94 -5.16
C SER A 27 -18.16 -2.13 -4.34
N ALA A 28 -16.96 -2.05 -3.74
CA ALA A 28 -16.36 -3.15 -2.99
C ALA A 28 -17.23 -3.63 -1.82
N GLN A 29 -17.32 -4.95 -1.67
CA GLN A 29 -18.18 -5.66 -0.71
C GLN A 29 -17.41 -6.47 0.32
N HIS A 30 -16.28 -7.09 -0.04
CA HIS A 30 -15.56 -8.08 0.76
C HIS A 30 -14.13 -7.66 1.07
N PHE A 31 -13.34 -7.28 0.06
CA PHE A 31 -11.97 -6.84 0.27
C PHE A 31 -11.41 -6.03 -0.92
N ILE A 32 -10.31 -5.33 -0.66
CA ILE A 32 -9.51 -4.65 -1.67
C ILE A 32 -8.03 -5.02 -1.47
N TYR A 33 -7.34 -5.38 -2.55
CA TYR A 33 -5.90 -5.61 -2.58
C TYR A 33 -5.24 -4.64 -3.57
N ILE A 34 -4.26 -3.86 -3.11
CA ILE A 34 -3.56 -2.85 -3.90
C ILE A 34 -2.08 -3.12 -3.88
N GLU A 35 -1.43 -3.05 -5.04
CA GLU A 35 0.02 -2.88 -5.14
C GLU A 35 0.29 -1.58 -5.88
N ASN A 36 0.97 -0.64 -5.23
CA ASN A 36 1.25 0.66 -5.84
C ASN A 36 2.61 1.23 -5.41
N GLN A 37 3.33 1.85 -6.35
CA GLN A 37 4.61 2.50 -6.07
C GLN A 37 4.49 3.67 -5.09
N TYR A 38 3.38 4.41 -5.15
CA TYR A 38 3.09 5.50 -4.23
C TYR A 38 1.74 5.31 -3.60
N PHE A 39 1.63 5.70 -2.34
CA PHE A 39 0.35 5.76 -1.65
C PHE A 39 0.26 7.01 -0.79
N LEU A 40 -0.17 8.11 -1.42
CA LEU A 40 -0.38 9.40 -0.75
C LEU A 40 -1.51 10.17 -1.42
N GLY A 41 -2.28 10.93 -0.65
CA GLY A 41 -3.37 11.75 -1.18
C GLY A 41 -4.43 12.08 -0.15
N SER A 42 -5.51 12.70 -0.65
CA SER A 42 -6.57 13.28 0.17
C SER A 42 -6.03 14.28 1.19
N SER A 43 -5.10 15.15 0.77
CA SER A 43 -4.36 16.06 1.67
C SER A 43 -5.25 16.99 2.46
N TYR A 44 -6.42 17.38 1.91
CA TYR A 44 -7.43 18.18 2.62
C TYR A 44 -7.84 17.60 3.99
N ALA A 45 -7.64 16.30 4.21
CA ALA A 45 -7.96 15.60 5.46
C ALA A 45 -6.75 15.33 6.36
N TRP A 46 -5.52 15.64 5.93
CA TRP A 46 -4.32 15.39 6.72
C TRP A 46 -4.32 16.20 8.03
N PRO A 47 -3.68 15.68 9.12
CA PRO A 47 -3.57 16.40 10.39
C PRO A 47 -2.84 17.73 10.26
N SER A 48 -1.87 17.80 9.34
CA SER A 48 -1.09 18.98 8.96
C SER A 48 -0.94 19.03 7.44
N TYR A 49 -0.56 20.18 6.87
CA TYR A 49 -0.35 20.37 5.42
C TYR A 49 -1.61 20.09 4.56
N LYS A 50 -2.76 20.62 4.99
CA LYS A 50 -4.03 20.41 4.29
C LYS A 50 -4.06 20.97 2.87
N ASP A 51 -3.27 22.01 2.62
CA ASP A 51 -3.19 22.72 1.35
C ASP A 51 -2.07 22.21 0.43
N ALA A 52 -1.49 21.03 0.70
CA ALA A 52 -0.44 20.44 -0.13
C ALA A 52 -0.87 20.13 -1.58
N GLY A 53 -2.18 20.17 -1.87
CA GLY A 53 -2.74 20.03 -3.21
C GLY A 53 -2.83 18.59 -3.72
N ALA A 54 -2.69 17.59 -2.86
CA ALA A 54 -2.89 16.18 -3.16
C ALA A 54 -4.37 15.77 -2.97
N ASP A 55 -5.27 16.43 -3.68
CA ASP A 55 -6.71 16.40 -3.41
C ASP A 55 -7.47 15.19 -3.96
N HIS A 56 -6.80 14.25 -4.65
CA HIS A 56 -7.47 13.04 -5.13
C HIS A 56 -8.05 12.21 -3.98
N LEU A 57 -9.13 11.48 -4.26
CA LEU A 57 -10.00 10.93 -3.20
C LEU A 57 -9.66 9.50 -2.75
N ILE A 58 -8.70 8.83 -3.39
CA ILE A 58 -8.51 7.38 -3.24
C ILE A 58 -8.29 6.94 -1.78
N PRO A 59 -7.35 7.53 -1.01
CA PRO A 59 -7.14 7.15 0.39
C PRO A 59 -8.39 7.36 1.26
N MET A 60 -9.10 8.46 1.09
CA MET A 60 -10.30 8.75 1.87
C MET A 60 -11.47 7.82 1.50
N GLU A 61 -11.67 7.50 0.22
CA GLU A 61 -12.69 6.54 -0.20
C GLU A 61 -12.45 5.15 0.40
N LEU A 62 -11.19 4.70 0.49
CA LEU A 62 -10.84 3.44 1.15
C LEU A 62 -11.18 3.47 2.65
N ALA A 63 -10.78 4.54 3.36
CA ALA A 63 -11.08 4.69 4.77
C ALA A 63 -12.59 4.76 5.05
N LEU A 64 -13.34 5.52 4.23
CA LEU A 64 -14.79 5.64 4.36
C LEU A 64 -15.52 4.35 3.97
N LYS A 65 -15.01 3.58 3.01
CA LYS A 65 -15.51 2.24 2.70
C LYS A 65 -15.38 1.32 3.92
N ILE A 66 -14.21 1.28 4.55
CA ILE A 66 -14.01 0.50 5.80
C ILE A 66 -14.97 0.96 6.89
N VAL A 67 -15.10 2.27 7.12
CA VAL A 67 -16.04 2.85 8.09
C VAL A 67 -17.48 2.43 7.79
N SER A 68 -17.90 2.43 6.53
CA SER A 68 -19.25 1.98 6.16
C SER A 68 -19.49 0.51 6.51
N LYS A 69 -18.48 -0.34 6.36
CA LYS A 69 -18.54 -1.78 6.68
C LYS A 69 -18.54 -2.01 8.19
N ILE A 70 -17.74 -1.25 8.94
CA ILE A 70 -17.77 -1.23 10.41
C ILE A 70 -19.16 -0.86 10.92
N ARG A 71 -19.78 0.19 10.39
CA ARG A 71 -21.15 0.61 10.76
C ARG A 71 -22.19 -0.46 10.44
N ALA A 72 -22.04 -1.13 9.31
CA ALA A 72 -22.89 -2.24 8.90
C ALA A 72 -22.61 -3.55 9.67
N LYS A 73 -21.55 -3.60 10.49
CA LYS A 73 -21.04 -4.82 11.15
C LYS A 73 -20.73 -5.94 10.15
N GLU A 74 -20.28 -5.55 8.96
CA GLU A 74 -19.87 -6.46 7.90
C GLU A 74 -18.35 -6.60 7.89
N ARG A 75 -17.85 -7.82 7.64
CA ARG A 75 -16.42 -8.04 7.46
C ARG A 75 -15.94 -7.36 6.17
N PHE A 76 -14.79 -6.71 6.26
CA PHE A 76 -14.11 -6.09 5.14
C PHE A 76 -12.62 -5.94 5.44
N ALA A 77 -11.77 -6.08 4.44
CA ALA A 77 -10.33 -5.90 4.60
C ALA A 77 -9.70 -5.17 3.41
N VAL A 78 -8.68 -4.38 3.68
CA VAL A 78 -7.88 -3.66 2.68
C VAL A 78 -6.41 -4.00 2.94
N TYR A 79 -5.75 -4.45 1.88
CA TYR A 79 -4.35 -4.84 1.86
C TYR A 79 -3.63 -3.93 0.86
N ILE A 80 -2.55 -3.28 1.28
CA ILE A 80 -1.82 -2.32 0.46
C ILE A 80 -0.34 -2.64 0.51
N VAL A 81 0.24 -2.98 -0.63
CA VAL A 81 1.66 -3.24 -0.80
C VAL A 81 2.30 -2.04 -1.50
N VAL A 82 3.26 -1.43 -0.83
CA VAL A 82 4.05 -0.29 -1.32
C VAL A 82 5.53 -0.63 -1.26
N PRO A 83 6.42 0.05 -2.01
CA PRO A 83 7.85 -0.16 -1.82
C PRO A 83 8.25 0.29 -0.42
N MET A 84 9.34 -0.28 0.12
CA MET A 84 9.81 0.08 1.46
C MET A 84 10.09 1.60 1.55
N TRP A 85 10.73 2.14 0.51
CA TRP A 85 10.80 3.57 0.19
C TRP A 85 10.68 3.78 -1.33
N PRO A 86 10.27 4.98 -1.80
CA PRO A 86 10.30 5.33 -3.22
C PRO A 86 11.70 5.21 -3.86
N GLU A 87 11.77 5.07 -5.18
CA GLU A 87 13.05 4.94 -5.89
C GLU A 87 13.97 6.13 -5.61
N GLY A 88 15.27 5.85 -5.39
CA GLY A 88 16.29 6.84 -5.03
C GLY A 88 16.88 6.63 -3.63
N ASP A 89 17.68 7.59 -3.18
CA ASP A 89 18.28 7.58 -1.85
C ASP A 89 17.20 7.89 -0.79
N PRO A 90 16.91 6.97 0.16
CA PRO A 90 15.91 7.19 1.21
C PRO A 90 16.24 8.36 2.13
N LYS A 91 17.47 8.87 2.14
CA LYS A 91 17.86 10.06 2.91
C LYS A 91 17.67 11.37 2.14
N SER A 92 17.41 11.31 0.83
CA SER A 92 17.22 12.53 0.03
C SER A 92 15.99 13.30 0.49
N ALA A 93 16.02 14.64 0.36
CA ALA A 93 14.91 15.49 0.76
C ALA A 93 13.61 15.12 0.03
N THR A 94 13.70 14.80 -1.26
CA THR A 94 12.55 14.38 -2.09
C THR A 94 11.93 13.09 -1.56
N THR A 95 12.74 12.05 -1.32
CA THR A 95 12.21 10.77 -0.81
C THR A 95 11.65 10.91 0.60
N GLN A 96 12.33 11.68 1.47
CA GLN A 96 11.85 11.95 2.82
C GLN A 96 10.52 12.71 2.85
N GLU A 97 10.31 13.64 1.92
CA GLU A 97 9.05 14.37 1.83
C GLU A 97 7.91 13.49 1.29
N ILE A 98 8.18 12.64 0.30
CA ILE A 98 7.19 11.67 -0.20
C ILE A 98 6.76 10.70 0.92
N LEU A 99 7.73 10.18 1.69
CA LEU A 99 7.45 9.33 2.85
C LEU A 99 6.65 10.07 3.92
N TYR A 100 6.86 11.38 4.07
CA TYR A 100 6.07 12.22 4.95
C TYR A 100 4.61 12.32 4.49
N TRP A 101 4.37 12.57 3.20
CA TRP A 101 3.01 12.56 2.64
C TRP A 101 2.30 11.21 2.77
N GLN A 102 3.03 10.12 2.55
CA GLN A 102 2.54 8.76 2.80
C GLN A 102 2.16 8.57 4.27
N SER A 103 3.00 9.01 5.21
CA SER A 103 2.72 8.88 6.65
C SER A 103 1.53 9.72 7.09
N GLN A 104 1.35 10.94 6.56
CA GLN A 104 0.15 11.75 6.81
C GLN A 104 -1.11 11.09 6.27
N THR A 105 -1.03 10.48 5.08
CA THR A 105 -2.13 9.74 4.47
C THR A 105 -2.53 8.54 5.33
N MET A 106 -1.57 7.69 5.70
CA MET A 106 -1.79 6.53 6.57
C MET A 106 -2.36 6.95 7.94
N GLN A 107 -1.78 7.99 8.57
CA GLN A 107 -2.24 8.53 9.85
C GLN A 107 -3.71 8.98 9.79
N THR A 108 -4.11 9.62 8.69
CA THR A 108 -5.50 10.08 8.48
C THR A 108 -6.46 8.89 8.36
N MET A 109 -6.11 7.91 7.52
CA MET A 109 -6.95 6.72 7.31
C MET A 109 -7.15 5.94 8.61
N TYR A 110 -6.07 5.69 9.34
CA TYR A 110 -6.14 4.98 10.62
C TYR A 110 -6.93 5.73 11.69
N GLN A 111 -6.81 7.06 11.77
CA GLN A 111 -7.63 7.86 12.71
C GLN A 111 -9.12 7.80 12.39
N VAL A 112 -9.49 7.85 11.10
CA VAL A 112 -10.88 7.75 10.66
C VAL A 112 -11.47 6.39 11.06
N ILE A 113 -10.73 5.30 10.81
CA ILE A 113 -11.13 3.93 11.15
C ILE A 113 -11.21 3.75 12.67
N ALA A 114 -10.17 4.13 13.42
CA ALA A 114 -10.11 3.99 14.87
C ALA A 114 -11.23 4.76 15.58
N ARG A 115 -11.56 5.97 15.09
CA ARG A 115 -12.69 6.75 15.61
C ARG A 115 -14.01 6.00 15.45
N GLU A 116 -14.21 5.34 14.31
CA GLU A 116 -15.43 4.59 14.04
C GLU A 116 -15.52 3.30 14.87
N ILE A 117 -14.41 2.57 15.01
CA ILE A 117 -14.34 1.40 15.91
C ILE A 117 -14.76 1.80 17.33
N LYS A 118 -14.21 2.92 17.82
CA LYS A 118 -14.53 3.46 19.14
C LYS A 118 -15.99 3.91 19.26
N SER A 119 -16.55 4.59 18.25
CA SER A 119 -17.96 5.04 18.30
C SER A 119 -18.94 3.88 18.25
N MET A 120 -18.60 2.82 17.52
CA MET A 120 -19.38 1.58 17.44
C MET A 120 -19.14 0.63 18.62
N GLN A 121 -18.21 0.97 19.53
CA GLN A 121 -17.85 0.19 20.72
C GLN A 121 -17.43 -1.25 20.38
N LEU A 122 -16.68 -1.41 19.28
CA LEU A 122 -16.18 -2.72 18.86
C LEU A 122 -14.84 -3.02 19.53
N ASP A 123 -14.68 -4.27 19.97
CA ASP A 123 -13.37 -4.82 20.35
C ASP A 123 -12.63 -5.26 19.08
N ALA A 124 -12.07 -4.27 18.38
CA ALA A 124 -11.33 -4.47 17.14
C ALA A 124 -10.16 -3.50 17.06
N HIS A 125 -9.14 -3.87 16.29
CA HIS A 125 -8.00 -3.02 15.98
C HIS A 125 -8.11 -2.45 14.56
N PRO A 126 -7.60 -1.24 14.23
CA PRO A 126 -7.60 -0.74 12.85
C PRO A 126 -6.90 -1.69 11.85
N LEU A 127 -5.91 -2.45 12.30
CA LEU A 127 -5.22 -3.49 11.51
C LEU A 127 -6.09 -4.73 11.20
N ASP A 128 -7.26 -4.87 11.83
CA ASP A 128 -8.24 -5.89 11.44
C ASP A 128 -8.96 -5.53 10.12
N PHE A 129 -8.74 -4.32 9.61
CA PHE A 129 -9.40 -3.78 8.42
C PHE A 129 -8.45 -3.17 7.39
N LEU A 130 -7.37 -2.49 7.80
CA LEU A 130 -6.44 -1.82 6.88
C LEU A 130 -4.99 -2.18 7.20
N ASN A 131 -4.28 -2.76 6.24
CA ASN A 131 -2.92 -3.24 6.43
C ASN A 131 -1.99 -2.76 5.30
N PHE A 132 -0.84 -2.21 5.68
CA PHE A 132 0.22 -1.81 4.78
C PHE A 132 1.41 -2.76 4.89
N TYR A 133 1.97 -3.11 3.74
CA TYR A 133 3.09 -4.02 3.58
C TYR A 133 4.13 -3.44 2.63
N CYS A 134 5.33 -3.99 2.68
CA CYS A 134 6.35 -3.83 1.65
C CYS A 134 6.97 -5.19 1.30
N LEU A 135 7.76 -5.25 0.24
CA LEU A 135 8.42 -6.48 -0.19
C LEU A 135 9.93 -6.40 0.02
N ALA A 136 10.53 -7.53 0.40
CA ALA A 136 11.97 -7.66 0.50
C ALA A 136 12.44 -9.08 0.22
N ASN A 137 13.72 -9.20 -0.06
CA ASN A 137 14.39 -10.49 -0.14
C ASN A 137 15.62 -10.51 0.76
N ARG A 138 16.01 -11.72 1.15
CA ARG A 138 17.24 -11.99 1.90
C ARG A 138 17.80 -13.33 1.41
N GLU A 139 19.01 -13.31 0.87
CA GLU A 139 19.60 -14.45 0.16
C GLU A 139 21.00 -14.73 0.68
N GLU A 140 21.36 -15.99 0.88
CA GLU A 140 22.74 -16.30 1.25
C GLU A 140 23.68 -15.90 0.11
N ALA A 141 24.77 -15.21 0.45
CA ALA A 141 25.83 -14.98 -0.52
C ALA A 141 26.38 -16.33 -0.98
N GLY A 142 26.12 -16.71 -2.22
CA GLY A 142 26.71 -17.88 -2.83
C GLY A 142 28.23 -17.78 -2.94
N SER A 143 28.88 -18.80 -3.49
CA SER A 143 30.34 -18.88 -3.70
C SER A 143 30.93 -17.84 -4.67
N VAL A 144 30.12 -16.92 -5.19
CA VAL A 144 30.56 -15.81 -6.04
C VAL A 144 30.99 -14.65 -5.14
N THR A 145 32.24 -14.67 -4.69
CA THR A 145 32.87 -13.49 -4.10
C THR A 145 33.11 -12.45 -5.19
N PRO A 146 32.51 -11.24 -5.09
CA PRO A 146 32.91 -10.15 -5.96
C PRO A 146 34.38 -9.84 -5.71
N SER A 147 35.13 -9.51 -6.77
CA SER A 147 36.52 -9.07 -6.68
C SER A 147 36.57 -7.67 -6.06
N LEU A 148 36.37 -7.60 -4.75
CA LEU A 148 36.43 -6.37 -3.98
C LEU A 148 37.89 -5.99 -3.77
N SER A 149 38.24 -4.73 -4.06
CA SER A 149 39.54 -4.18 -3.69
C SER A 149 39.59 -3.96 -2.17
N ALA A 150 40.79 -3.96 -1.57
CA ALA A 150 40.97 -3.76 -0.12
C ALA A 150 40.43 -2.41 0.42
N THR A 151 40.01 -1.51 -0.47
CA THR A 151 39.46 -0.18 -0.16
C THR A 151 37.93 -0.08 -0.28
N ASP A 152 37.26 -1.10 -0.80
CA ASP A 152 35.82 -1.05 -1.04
C ASP A 152 35.06 -1.28 0.28
N LYS A 153 34.35 -0.25 0.76
CA LYS A 153 33.40 -0.40 1.86
C LYS A 153 32.21 -1.21 1.35
N VAL A 154 32.10 -2.44 1.81
CA VAL A 154 30.93 -3.31 1.61
C VAL A 154 29.72 -2.62 2.24
N SER A 155 28.64 -2.44 1.47
CA SER A 155 27.40 -1.85 2.00
C SER A 155 26.79 -2.76 3.07
N ASP A 156 26.11 -2.19 4.07
CA ASP A 156 25.43 -2.98 5.09
C ASP A 156 24.37 -3.92 4.46
N ALA A 157 23.73 -3.50 3.36
CA ALA A 157 22.82 -4.36 2.59
C ALA A 157 23.50 -5.63 2.06
N TYR A 158 24.75 -5.53 1.58
CA TYR A 158 25.53 -6.71 1.18
C TYR A 158 25.92 -7.55 2.40
N LYS A 159 26.37 -6.91 3.49
CA LYS A 159 26.77 -7.57 4.73
C LYS A 159 25.62 -8.41 5.33
N PHE A 160 24.42 -7.84 5.39
CA PHE A 160 23.22 -8.49 5.92
C PHE A 160 22.43 -9.27 4.86
N GLN A 161 22.91 -9.22 3.62
CA GLN A 161 22.42 -9.95 2.45
C GLN A 161 20.94 -9.74 2.17
N ARG A 162 20.48 -8.50 2.32
CA ARG A 162 19.07 -8.14 2.30
C ARG A 162 18.83 -6.86 1.51
N PHE A 163 17.71 -6.79 0.81
CA PHE A 163 17.25 -5.56 0.16
C PHE A 163 15.75 -5.62 -0.12
N MET A 164 15.13 -4.46 -0.36
CA MET A 164 13.74 -4.43 -0.79
C MET A 164 13.59 -5.06 -2.18
N ILE A 165 12.46 -5.74 -2.39
CA ILE A 165 11.95 -5.98 -3.73
C ILE A 165 11.12 -4.74 -4.08
N TYR A 166 11.50 -4.04 -5.14
CA TYR A 166 10.90 -2.76 -5.45
C TYR A 166 9.50 -2.94 -6.05
N VAL A 167 8.48 -2.44 -5.36
CA VAL A 167 7.09 -2.47 -5.81
C VAL A 167 6.88 -1.32 -6.80
N HIS A 168 7.02 -1.61 -8.08
CA HIS A 168 6.71 -0.67 -9.16
C HIS A 168 5.30 -0.87 -9.74
N ALA A 169 4.51 -1.80 -9.19
CA ALA A 169 3.14 -2.07 -9.62
C ALA A 169 2.25 -0.81 -9.49
N LYS A 170 1.17 -0.79 -10.27
CA LYS A 170 0.04 0.14 -10.13
C LYS A 170 -1.26 -0.59 -10.42
N GLY A 171 -1.70 -1.39 -9.45
CA GLY A 171 -2.85 -2.27 -9.59
C GLY A 171 -3.75 -2.29 -8.37
N MET A 172 -5.02 -2.61 -8.60
CA MET A 172 -6.02 -2.83 -7.56
C MET A 172 -6.94 -3.98 -7.95
N ILE A 173 -7.11 -4.95 -7.06
CA ILE A 173 -8.05 -6.06 -7.15
C ILE A 173 -9.17 -5.81 -6.15
N VAL A 174 -10.42 -5.97 -6.59
CA VAL A 174 -11.61 -5.78 -5.77
C VAL A 174 -12.44 -7.07 -5.82
N ASP A 175 -12.66 -7.63 -4.63
CA ASP A 175 -13.54 -8.78 -4.40
C ASP A 175 -13.27 -10.02 -5.27
N ASP A 176 -12.03 -10.18 -5.77
CA ASP A 176 -11.63 -11.21 -6.74
C ASP A 176 -12.47 -11.26 -8.04
N GLU A 177 -13.20 -10.18 -8.32
CA GLU A 177 -14.10 -10.04 -9.47
C GLU A 177 -13.60 -9.01 -10.48
N TYR A 178 -13.05 -7.90 -9.98
CA TYR A 178 -12.65 -6.74 -10.78
C TYR A 178 -11.18 -6.39 -10.54
N VAL A 179 -10.48 -5.98 -11.59
CA VAL A 179 -9.09 -5.54 -11.52
C VAL A 179 -8.88 -4.24 -12.30
N ILE A 180 -8.10 -3.33 -11.73
CA ILE A 180 -7.50 -2.18 -12.42
C ILE A 180 -6.00 -2.43 -12.52
N LEU A 181 -5.43 -2.26 -13.72
CA LEU A 181 -3.99 -2.32 -13.99
C LEU A 181 -3.61 -1.16 -14.90
N GLY A 182 -2.48 -0.49 -14.64
CA GLY A 182 -2.04 0.61 -15.48
C GLY A 182 -0.70 1.20 -15.07
N SER A 183 -0.49 2.46 -15.45
CA SER A 183 0.69 3.25 -15.11
C SER A 183 0.48 4.20 -13.92
N ALA A 184 -0.77 4.51 -13.60
CA ALA A 184 -1.14 5.54 -12.63
C ALA A 184 -0.85 5.16 -11.16
N ASN A 185 0.04 5.90 -10.52
CA ASN A 185 0.31 5.77 -9.10
C ASN A 185 -0.81 6.35 -8.23
N ILE A 186 -0.93 5.93 -6.97
CA ILE A 186 -1.85 6.58 -6.01
C ILE A 186 -1.14 7.80 -5.41
N ASN A 187 -1.06 8.84 -6.24
CA ASN A 187 -0.55 10.17 -5.91
C ASN A 187 -1.26 11.22 -6.79
N GLN A 188 -1.05 12.51 -6.51
CA GLN A 188 -1.66 13.59 -7.27
C GLN A 188 -1.10 13.67 -8.69
N ARG A 189 0.20 13.40 -8.86
CA ARG A 189 0.86 13.37 -10.18
C ARG A 189 0.13 12.51 -11.19
N SER A 190 -0.30 11.32 -10.81
CA SER A 190 -1.01 10.40 -11.70
C SER A 190 -2.53 10.61 -11.70
N MET A 191 -3.14 10.98 -10.56
CA MET A 191 -4.61 11.05 -10.44
C MET A 191 -5.20 12.38 -10.92
N ALA A 192 -4.41 13.45 -11.05
CA ALA A 192 -4.91 14.77 -11.42
C ALA A 192 -5.36 14.88 -12.89
N GLY A 193 -4.94 13.98 -13.78
CA GLY A 193 -5.23 14.00 -15.23
C GLY A 193 -4.62 15.18 -16.01
N SER A 194 -4.01 16.14 -15.31
CA SER A 194 -3.42 17.37 -15.85
C SER A 194 -1.95 17.55 -15.43
N LYS A 195 -1.40 16.57 -14.72
CA LYS A 195 0.03 16.48 -14.36
C LYS A 195 0.70 15.48 -15.31
N ASP A 196 0.90 14.23 -14.90
CA ASP A 196 1.44 13.20 -15.79
C ASP A 196 0.32 12.54 -16.61
N THR A 197 0.62 12.14 -17.85
CA THR A 197 -0.32 11.40 -18.70
C THR A 197 -0.25 9.91 -18.38
N GLU A 198 -1.38 9.35 -17.97
CA GLU A 198 -1.47 7.97 -17.50
C GLU A 198 -2.47 7.16 -18.31
N ILE A 199 -2.31 5.83 -18.29
CA ILE A 199 -3.28 4.90 -18.86
C ILE A 199 -3.54 3.75 -17.88
N ALA A 200 -4.80 3.32 -17.79
CA ALA A 200 -5.18 2.14 -17.03
C ALA A 200 -6.34 1.42 -17.72
N MET A 201 -6.39 0.11 -17.56
CA MET A 201 -7.54 -0.72 -17.89
C MET A 201 -8.27 -1.11 -16.61
N GLY A 202 -9.60 -1.26 -16.70
CA GLY A 202 -10.43 -1.89 -15.68
C GLY A 202 -11.23 -3.03 -16.31
N ALA A 203 -11.21 -4.23 -15.71
CA ALA A 203 -11.86 -5.41 -16.28
C ALA A 203 -12.41 -6.36 -15.22
N TYR A 204 -13.43 -7.12 -15.62
CA TYR A 204 -14.02 -8.23 -14.88
C TYR A 204 -14.45 -9.31 -15.86
N GLN A 205 -14.72 -10.51 -15.33
CA GLN A 205 -15.26 -11.62 -16.11
C GLN A 205 -16.77 -11.76 -15.82
N PRO A 206 -17.68 -11.51 -16.78
CA PRO A 206 -19.12 -11.49 -16.51
C PRO A 206 -19.72 -12.80 -15.96
N GLN A 207 -19.05 -13.93 -16.21
CA GLN A 207 -19.44 -15.25 -15.67
C GLN A 207 -18.80 -15.56 -14.30
N HIS A 208 -17.92 -14.70 -13.79
CA HIS A 208 -17.23 -14.84 -12.51
C HIS A 208 -17.43 -13.56 -11.68
N THR A 209 -18.68 -13.28 -11.36
CA THR A 209 -19.08 -12.18 -10.48
C THR A 209 -19.83 -12.72 -9.26
N TRP A 210 -19.79 -12.01 -8.14
CA TRP A 210 -20.59 -12.34 -6.95
C TRP A 210 -22.08 -12.42 -7.30
N ALA A 211 -22.59 -11.45 -8.07
CA ALA A 211 -23.97 -11.40 -8.51
C ALA A 211 -24.37 -12.60 -9.39
N LYS A 212 -23.48 -13.10 -10.26
CA LYS A 212 -23.80 -14.24 -11.14
C LYS A 212 -23.58 -15.59 -10.45
N ARG A 213 -22.54 -15.70 -9.63
CA ARG A 213 -22.14 -16.96 -8.99
C ARG A 213 -22.86 -17.22 -7.67
N GLN A 214 -23.36 -16.17 -7.00
CA GLN A 214 -23.97 -16.24 -5.66
C GLN A 214 -23.03 -16.85 -4.60
N ARG A 215 -21.72 -16.77 -4.86
CA ARG A 215 -20.61 -17.21 -4.02
C ARG A 215 -19.33 -16.55 -4.54
N HIS A 216 -18.24 -16.68 -3.79
CA HIS A 216 -16.94 -16.13 -4.16
C HIS A 216 -16.54 -16.52 -5.60
N PRO A 217 -16.36 -15.54 -6.51
CA PRO A 217 -15.99 -15.80 -7.88
C PRO A 217 -14.54 -16.27 -8.00
N ARG A 218 -14.34 -17.52 -8.44
CA ARG A 218 -13.01 -18.08 -8.71
C ARG A 218 -12.68 -18.02 -10.19
N GLY A 219 -12.52 -16.79 -10.69
CA GLY A 219 -12.09 -16.50 -12.07
C GLY A 219 -10.58 -16.35 -12.22
N GLN A 220 -10.16 -15.73 -13.31
CA GLN A 220 -8.77 -15.33 -13.56
C GLN A 220 -8.30 -14.24 -12.59
N VAL A 221 -9.19 -13.32 -12.16
CA VAL A 221 -8.84 -12.29 -11.16
C VAL A 221 -8.48 -12.94 -9.83
N TYR A 222 -9.32 -13.86 -9.33
CA TYR A 222 -9.00 -14.73 -8.19
C TYR A 222 -7.67 -15.48 -8.36
N GLY A 223 -7.47 -16.14 -9.51
CA GLY A 223 -6.26 -16.90 -9.79
C GLY A 223 -5.00 -16.03 -9.78
N TYR A 224 -5.09 -14.84 -10.36
CA TYR A 224 -4.02 -13.85 -10.37
C TYR A 224 -3.68 -13.37 -8.96
N ARG A 225 -4.69 -13.02 -8.15
CA ARG A 225 -4.52 -12.60 -6.76
C ARG A 225 -3.90 -13.72 -5.90
N MET A 226 -4.38 -14.97 -6.03
CA MET A 226 -3.78 -16.12 -5.37
C MET A 226 -2.33 -16.35 -5.81
N SER A 227 -2.00 -16.12 -7.08
CA SER A 227 -0.63 -16.24 -7.60
C SER A 227 0.31 -15.19 -7.01
N LEU A 228 -0.13 -13.93 -6.92
CA LEU A 228 0.62 -12.86 -6.24
C LEU A 228 0.82 -13.18 -4.76
N TRP A 229 -0.21 -13.71 -4.10
CA TRP A 229 -0.09 -14.11 -2.69
C TRP A 229 0.83 -15.32 -2.51
N ALA A 230 0.84 -16.28 -3.45
CA ALA A 230 1.81 -17.38 -3.42
C ALA A 230 3.25 -16.88 -3.55
N GLU A 231 3.49 -15.88 -4.41
CA GLU A 231 4.79 -15.20 -4.53
C GLU A 231 5.16 -14.49 -3.22
N HIS A 232 4.30 -13.58 -2.75
CA HIS A 232 4.63 -12.71 -1.62
C HIS A 232 4.64 -13.42 -0.28
N LEU A 233 3.79 -14.43 -0.08
CA LEU A 233 3.72 -15.19 1.18
C LEU A 233 4.54 -16.48 1.13
N GLY A 234 4.98 -16.92 -0.04
CA GLY A 234 5.71 -18.18 -0.23
C GLY A 234 4.91 -19.43 0.15
N MET A 235 3.59 -19.32 0.28
CA MET A 235 2.69 -20.40 0.71
C MET A 235 1.27 -20.17 0.20
N LEU A 236 0.47 -21.23 0.20
CA LEU A 236 -0.97 -21.17 -0.03
C LEU A 236 -1.70 -21.81 1.16
N GLU A 237 -2.62 -21.06 1.76
CA GLU A 237 -3.42 -21.48 2.91
C GLU A 237 -4.90 -21.35 2.58
N GLU A 238 -5.74 -22.20 3.18
CA GLU A 238 -7.19 -22.18 2.91
C GLU A 238 -7.83 -20.83 3.27
N CYS A 239 -7.34 -20.17 4.32
CA CYS A 239 -7.84 -18.85 4.72
C CYS A 239 -7.61 -17.76 3.65
N PHE A 240 -6.63 -17.92 2.75
CA PHE A 240 -6.38 -16.97 1.65
C PHE A 240 -7.45 -17.04 0.56
N ASN A 241 -8.34 -18.03 0.62
CA ASN A 241 -9.50 -18.09 -0.25
C ASN A 241 -10.56 -17.05 0.13
N GLU A 242 -10.54 -16.51 1.35
CA GLU A 242 -11.53 -15.53 1.83
C GLU A 242 -10.83 -14.29 2.45
N PRO A 243 -10.28 -13.37 1.63
CA PRO A 243 -9.46 -12.26 2.12
C PRO A 243 -10.22 -11.24 2.97
N GLY A 244 -11.55 -11.17 2.90
CA GLY A 244 -12.35 -10.30 3.78
C GLY A 244 -12.40 -10.77 5.24
N GLU A 245 -12.07 -12.04 5.49
CA GLU A 245 -12.21 -12.66 6.81
C GLU A 245 -11.05 -12.34 7.76
N LEU A 246 -11.39 -12.21 9.04
CA LEU A 246 -10.40 -11.83 10.07
C LEU A 246 -9.28 -12.86 10.21
N GLN A 247 -9.56 -14.14 10.01
CA GLN A 247 -8.56 -15.20 10.04
C GLN A 247 -7.50 -15.01 8.94
N CYS A 248 -7.93 -14.63 7.73
CA CYS A 248 -7.03 -14.34 6.63
C CYS A 248 -6.13 -13.14 6.96
N VAL A 249 -6.73 -12.03 7.41
CA VAL A 249 -5.98 -10.83 7.84
C VAL A 249 -4.92 -11.18 8.90
N LYS A 250 -5.30 -11.94 9.92
CA LYS A 250 -4.38 -12.35 11.00
C LYS A 250 -3.23 -13.21 10.48
N LYS A 251 -3.49 -14.16 9.59
CA LYS A 251 -2.45 -15.02 9.01
C LYS A 251 -1.47 -14.24 8.13
N VAL A 252 -1.96 -13.33 7.29
CA VAL A 252 -1.10 -12.45 6.49
C VAL A 252 -0.24 -11.55 7.38
N ASN A 253 -0.84 -10.94 8.41
CA ASN A 253 -0.12 -10.10 9.38
C ASN A 253 0.89 -10.88 10.25
N GLU A 254 0.64 -12.16 10.53
CA GLU A 254 1.59 -13.04 11.21
C GLU A 254 2.84 -13.24 10.35
N VAL A 255 2.67 -13.68 9.10
CA VAL A 255 3.78 -13.88 8.15
C VAL A 255 4.57 -12.59 7.94
N ALA A 256 3.88 -11.48 7.72
CA ALA A 256 4.48 -10.17 7.49
C ALA A 256 5.32 -9.68 8.69
N ARG A 257 4.84 -9.90 9.93
CA ARG A 257 5.57 -9.56 11.17
C ARG A 257 6.78 -10.45 11.39
N GLU A 258 6.62 -11.75 11.19
CA GLU A 258 7.72 -12.70 11.33
C GLU A 258 8.82 -12.42 10.31
N ASN A 259 8.46 -12.14 9.06
CA ASN A 259 9.42 -11.77 8.04
C ASN A 259 10.11 -10.44 8.35
N TRP A 260 9.42 -9.43 8.89
CA TRP A 260 10.10 -8.19 9.30
C TRP A 260 11.14 -8.45 10.39
N ARG A 261 10.81 -9.29 11.39
CA ARG A 261 11.77 -9.70 12.43
C ARG A 261 12.99 -10.39 11.82
N LYS A 262 12.77 -11.37 10.94
CA LYS A 262 13.85 -12.09 10.24
C LYS A 262 14.64 -11.19 9.30
N TYR A 263 13.99 -10.24 8.64
CA TYR A 263 14.62 -9.31 7.72
C TYR A 263 15.56 -8.37 8.47
N THR A 264 15.15 -7.88 9.64
CA THR A 264 15.93 -6.91 10.43
C THR A 264 16.98 -7.52 11.36
N ASP A 265 16.95 -8.83 11.60
CA ASP A 265 17.94 -9.54 12.41
C ASP A 265 19.35 -9.48 11.80
N ASP A 266 20.36 -9.26 12.65
CA ASP A 266 21.78 -9.27 12.25
C ASP A 266 22.23 -10.66 11.80
N THR A 267 21.61 -11.71 12.34
CA THR A 267 21.82 -13.10 11.93
C THR A 267 21.00 -13.41 10.68
N PHE A 268 21.59 -14.15 9.74
CA PHE A 268 20.88 -14.57 8.53
C PHE A 268 19.73 -15.52 8.83
N HIS A 269 18.57 -15.23 8.22
CA HIS A 269 17.39 -16.08 8.22
C HIS A 269 16.70 -16.04 6.86
N HIS A 270 16.29 -17.21 6.35
CA HIS A 270 15.41 -17.26 5.20
C HIS A 270 14.04 -16.64 5.54
N LEU A 271 13.53 -15.80 4.64
CA LEU A 271 12.19 -15.26 4.72
C LEU A 271 11.17 -16.28 4.23
N GLN A 272 9.94 -16.17 4.73
CA GLN A 272 8.78 -16.89 4.22
C GLN A 272 8.13 -16.06 3.11
N GLY A 273 8.53 -16.29 1.87
CA GLY A 273 8.18 -15.38 0.77
C GLY A 273 8.88 -14.03 0.91
N HIS A 274 8.17 -12.95 0.58
CA HIS A 274 8.72 -11.60 0.44
C HIS A 274 7.96 -10.52 1.22
N LEU A 275 6.74 -10.81 1.66
CA LEU A 275 5.87 -9.84 2.31
C LEU A 275 6.39 -9.49 3.70
N LEU A 276 6.65 -8.20 3.93
CA LEU A 276 6.98 -7.62 5.22
C LEU A 276 5.84 -6.71 5.67
N GLN A 277 5.62 -6.62 6.99
CA GLN A 277 4.82 -5.50 7.50
C GLN A 277 5.53 -4.20 7.12
N TYR A 278 4.78 -3.17 6.70
CA TYR A 278 5.38 -1.86 6.56
C TYR A 278 5.84 -1.38 7.96
N PRO A 279 7.03 -0.77 8.12
CA PRO A 279 7.68 -0.61 9.43
C PRO A 279 7.07 0.48 10.33
N LEU A 280 5.76 0.43 10.52
CA LEU A 280 4.97 1.33 11.34
C LEU A 280 4.29 0.58 12.47
N LEU A 281 4.25 1.21 13.63
CA LEU A 281 3.36 0.87 14.72
C LEU A 281 2.06 1.66 14.56
N VAL A 282 0.93 0.94 14.54
CA VAL A 282 -0.41 1.54 14.53
C VAL A 282 -1.06 1.23 15.87
N ASN A 283 -1.43 2.27 16.61
CA ASN A 283 -2.12 2.13 17.88
C ASN A 283 -3.64 2.01 17.69
N ALA A 284 -4.34 1.56 18.73
CA ALA A 284 -5.81 1.42 18.73
C ALA A 284 -6.56 2.75 18.52
N ASP A 285 -5.95 3.90 18.83
CA ASP A 285 -6.49 5.23 18.56
C ASP A 285 -6.21 5.72 17.12
N GLY A 286 -5.55 4.90 16.31
CA GLY A 286 -5.16 5.19 14.94
C GLY A 286 -3.87 5.99 14.82
N LYS A 287 -3.15 6.30 15.91
CA LYS A 287 -1.85 6.95 15.85
C LYS A 287 -0.83 6.06 15.14
N VAL A 288 -0.08 6.66 14.22
CA VAL A 288 0.97 6.02 13.43
C VAL A 288 2.32 6.51 13.91
N CYS A 289 3.19 5.58 14.27
CA CYS A 289 4.57 5.82 14.69
C CYS A 289 5.51 4.88 13.90
N PRO A 290 6.82 5.17 13.78
CA PRO A 290 7.75 4.13 13.37
C PRO A 290 7.71 2.95 14.37
N LEU A 291 8.03 1.75 13.90
CA LEU A 291 8.26 0.63 14.81
C LEU A 291 9.41 0.98 15.77
N PRO A 292 9.30 0.68 17.08
CA PRO A 292 10.35 0.99 18.05
C PRO A 292 11.70 0.40 17.65
N GLY A 293 12.76 1.22 17.63
CA GLY A 293 14.10 0.80 17.20
C GLY A 293 14.29 0.72 15.68
N HIS A 294 13.27 1.08 14.90
CA HIS A 294 13.28 1.11 13.44
C HIS A 294 12.80 2.48 12.93
N GLU A 295 13.24 3.56 13.57
CA GLU A 295 12.93 4.93 13.15
C GLU A 295 13.50 5.25 11.75
N ASN A 296 14.55 4.54 11.35
CA ASN A 296 15.13 4.59 10.01
C ASN A 296 15.08 3.22 9.32
N PHE A 297 15.10 3.21 7.98
CA PHE A 297 15.20 1.96 7.24
C PHE A 297 16.54 1.25 7.50
N PRO A 298 16.54 -0.10 7.55
CA PRO A 298 17.76 -0.87 7.78
C PRO A 298 18.80 -0.60 6.69
N ASP A 299 20.07 -0.61 7.09
CA ASP A 299 21.28 -0.54 6.25
C ASP A 299 21.54 0.81 5.55
N ILE A 300 20.52 1.42 4.95
CA ILE A 300 20.67 2.62 4.13
C ILE A 300 20.34 3.90 4.91
N GLY A 301 19.49 3.78 5.94
CA GLY A 301 18.97 4.89 6.72
C GLY A 301 17.81 5.62 6.04
N GLY A 302 17.54 6.85 6.48
CA GLY A 302 16.35 7.61 6.09
C GLY A 302 15.17 7.26 6.99
N LYS A 303 14.43 8.27 7.45
CA LYS A 303 13.35 8.06 8.42
C LYS A 303 12.17 7.39 7.75
N VAL A 304 11.59 6.39 8.42
CA VAL A 304 10.42 5.65 7.93
C VAL A 304 9.20 6.56 7.75
N ILE A 305 8.97 7.47 8.70
CA ILE A 305 7.85 8.42 8.68
C ILE A 305 8.10 9.63 7.78
N GLY A 306 9.27 9.72 7.16
CA GLY A 306 9.70 10.85 6.35
C GLY A 306 10.00 12.12 7.16
N THR A 307 10.32 13.19 6.44
CA THR A 307 10.48 14.56 6.97
C THR A 307 10.01 15.54 5.90
N PRO A 308 9.16 16.53 6.21
CA PRO A 308 8.76 17.54 5.23
C PRO A 308 9.95 18.39 4.80
N SER A 309 9.97 18.84 3.55
CA SER A 309 10.96 19.80 3.09
C SER A 309 10.44 21.22 3.28
N THR A 310 11.32 22.16 3.62
CA THR A 310 10.99 23.60 3.61
C THR A 310 11.34 24.27 2.29
N THR A 311 12.00 23.54 1.37
CA THR A 311 12.57 24.10 0.14
C THR A 311 12.01 23.46 -1.14
N LEU A 312 11.38 22.28 -1.05
CA LEU A 312 10.76 21.64 -2.19
C LEU A 312 9.30 22.11 -2.31
N PRO A 313 8.85 22.50 -3.50
CA PRO A 313 7.42 22.72 -3.74
C PRO A 313 6.64 21.41 -3.65
N ASP A 314 5.59 21.37 -2.83
CA ASP A 314 4.71 20.20 -2.63
C ASP A 314 4.21 19.59 -3.95
N VAL A 315 3.97 20.42 -4.97
CA VAL A 315 3.50 19.96 -6.30
C VAL A 315 4.43 18.95 -6.97
N LEU A 316 5.73 18.93 -6.62
CA LEU A 316 6.73 18.03 -7.16
C LEU A 316 6.71 16.65 -6.49
N THR A 317 6.32 16.59 -5.21
CA THR A 317 6.37 15.40 -4.35
C THR A 317 5.00 14.83 -4.03
N THR A 318 3.92 15.53 -4.40
CA THR A 318 2.51 15.08 -4.36
C THR A 318 2.03 14.41 -5.64
#